data_AF-A0A7V5N4Q5-F1
#
_entry.id   AF-A0A7V5N4Q5-F1
#
_cell.length_a   1.000
_cell.length_b   1.000
_cell.length_c   1.000
_cell.angle_alpha   90.00
_cell.angle_beta   90.00
_cell.angle_gamma   90.00
#
_symmetry.space_group_name_H-M   'P 1'
#
loop_
_entity.id
_entity.type
_entity.pdbx_description
1 polymer ?
#
loop_
_entity_poly.entity_id
_entity_poly.type
_entity_poly.pdbx_seq_one_letter_code
_entity_poly.pdbx_strand_id
1 'polypeptide(L)'
;EVYKLADGSIFSGRQAYNYGLIDTLGGFEDAVRLAAELAGISGKPQTVKDFVPRKGFFDLLGGLLRNVGRASSTGSLGPEILYLY
;
A
#
# COMPACT_ATOMS: atom_id res chain seq x y z
N GLU A 1 4.98 10.44 23.68
CA GLU A 1 3.96 11.45 23.29
C GLU A 1 3.72 11.38 21.79
N VAL A 2 2.56 10.86 21.36
CA VAL A 2 2.19 10.76 19.93
C VAL A 2 2.02 12.14 19.28
N TYR A 3 1.60 13.14 20.05
CA TYR A 3 1.31 14.50 19.57
C TYR A 3 2.49 15.21 18.90
N LYS A 4 3.75 14.87 19.22
CA LYS A 4 4.93 15.52 18.60
C LYS A 4 5.19 15.06 17.17
N LEU A 5 4.71 13.88 16.78
CA LEU A 5 4.94 13.28 15.47
C LEU A 5 3.67 13.28 14.59
N ALA A 6 2.52 13.64 15.14
CA ALA A 6 1.22 13.62 14.48
C ALA A 6 0.85 14.98 13.86
N ASP A 7 1.81 15.65 13.22
CA ASP A 7 1.66 16.97 12.59
C ASP A 7 1.36 16.90 11.08
N GLY A 8 1.31 15.69 10.51
CA GLY A 8 1.12 15.44 9.08
C GLY A 8 2.41 15.32 8.28
N SER A 9 3.57 15.34 8.93
CA SER A 9 4.88 15.15 8.29
C SER A 9 5.01 13.77 7.64
N ILE A 10 5.76 13.72 6.53
CA ILE A 10 6.12 12.48 5.83
C ILE A 10 7.45 11.97 6.37
N PHE A 11 7.51 10.69 6.70
CA PHE A 11 8.72 10.03 7.20
C PHE A 11 9.16 8.92 6.25
N SER A 12 10.47 8.82 6.00
CA SER A 12 11.05 7.62 5.39
C SER A 12 10.85 6.40 6.29
N GLY A 13 10.87 5.19 5.71
CA GLY A 13 10.76 3.96 6.50
C GLY A 13 11.78 3.90 7.65
N ARG A 14 13.03 4.31 7.41
CA ARG A 14 14.08 4.34 8.45
C ARG A 14 13.77 5.33 9.58
N GLN A 15 13.25 6.52 9.25
CA GLN A 15 12.82 7.49 10.27
C GLN A 15 11.63 6.93 11.07
N ALA A 16 10.64 6.36 10.40
CA ALA A 16 9.48 5.74 11.06
C ALA A 16 9.89 4.62 12.02
N TYR A 17 10.85 3.79 11.63
CA TYR A 17 11.42 2.76 12.51
C TYR A 17 12.11 3.35 13.74
N ASN A 18 12.99 4.35 13.55
CA ASN A 18 13.69 5.00 14.66
C ASN A 18 12.75 5.74 15.63
N TYR A 19 11.61 6.22 15.13
CA TYR A 19 10.56 6.86 15.94
C TYR A 19 9.57 5.87 16.55
N GLY A 20 9.71 4.57 16.28
CA GLY A 20 8.80 3.53 16.79
C GLY A 20 7.40 3.60 16.18
N LEU A 21 7.25 4.18 14.98
CA LEU A 21 5.98 4.22 14.24
C LEU A 21 5.68 2.91 13.51
N ILE A 22 6.71 2.09 13.24
CA ILE A 22 6.61 0.76 12.63
C ILE A 22 7.51 -0.22 13.38
N ASP A 23 7.15 -1.51 13.35
CA ASP A 23 7.87 -2.54 14.12
C ASP A 23 9.17 -2.99 13.45
N THR A 24 9.20 -3.05 12.11
CA THR A 24 10.33 -3.62 11.35
C THR A 24 10.51 -2.95 9.99
N LEU A 25 11.75 -2.95 9.49
CA LEU A 25 12.08 -2.61 8.11
C LEU A 25 12.15 -3.88 7.25
N GLY A 26 11.52 -3.86 6.08
CA GLY A 26 11.55 -5.00 5.16
C GLY A 26 10.67 -4.79 3.94
N GLY A 27 10.69 -5.76 3.04
CA GLY A 27 9.81 -5.82 1.88
C GLY A 27 8.54 -6.64 2.13
N PHE A 28 7.80 -6.90 1.05
CA PHE A 28 6.62 -7.76 1.09
C PHE A 28 6.93 -9.18 1.59
N GLU A 29 8.01 -9.79 1.08
CA GLU A 29 8.40 -11.16 1.46
C GLU A 29 8.77 -11.28 2.95
N ASP A 30 9.37 -10.23 3.53
CA ASP A 30 9.66 -10.18 4.97
C ASP A 30 8.37 -10.13 5.80
N ALA A 31 7.39 -9.35 5.35
CA ALA A 31 6.08 -9.27 5.99
C ALA A 31 5.35 -10.62 5.94
N VAL A 32 5.39 -11.32 4.79
CA VAL A 32 4.80 -12.66 4.62
C VAL A 32 5.48 -13.68 5.53
N ARG A 33 6.82 -13.67 5.58
CA ARG A 33 7.60 -14.56 6.45
C ARG A 33 7.29 -14.32 7.92
N LEU A 34 7.28 -13.07 8.37
CA LEU A 34 6.96 -12.71 9.75
C LEU A 34 5.54 -13.16 10.13
N ALA A 35 4.56 -12.95 9.24
CA ALA A 35 3.20 -13.42 9.45
C ALA A 35 3.13 -14.95 9.56
N ALA A 36 3.89 -15.69 8.74
CA ALA A 36 3.96 -17.15 8.80
C ALA A 36 4.60 -17.65 10.10
N GLU A 37 5.68 -16.99 10.55
CA GLU A 37 6.35 -17.28 11.83
C GLU A 37 5.37 -17.07 13.01
N LEU A 38 4.65 -15.94 13.03
CA LEU A 38 3.64 -15.64 14.06
C LEU A 38 2.45 -16.61 14.04
N ALA A 39 2.08 -17.10 12.85
CA ALA A 39 1.00 -18.08 12.67
C ALA A 39 1.45 -19.54 12.87
N GLY A 40 2.75 -19.80 13.10
CA GLY A 40 3.28 -21.15 13.24
C GLY A 40 3.23 -21.99 11.96
N ILE A 41 3.23 -21.37 10.79
CA ILE A 41 3.20 -22.06 9.49
C ILE A 41 4.61 -22.60 9.18
N SER A 42 4.73 -23.91 8.99
CA SER A 42 5.96 -24.54 8.51
C SER A 42 6.08 -24.46 6.99
N GLY A 43 7.25 -24.08 6.49
CA GLY A 43 7.54 -24.03 5.05
C GLY A 43 7.06 -22.73 4.40
N LYS A 44 6.86 -22.76 3.07
CA LYS A 44 6.49 -21.55 2.30
C LYS A 44 4.99 -21.26 2.43
N PRO A 45 4.57 -20.12 3.02
CA PRO A 45 3.16 -19.77 3.12
C PRO A 45 2.57 -19.45 1.73
N GLN A 46 1.28 -19.75 1.56
CA GLN A 46 0.53 -19.34 0.37
C GLN A 46 -0.15 -17.99 0.62
N THR A 47 0.15 -17.01 -0.22
CA THR A 47 -0.52 -15.71 -0.19
C THR A 47 -1.75 -15.74 -1.09
N VAL A 48 -2.92 -15.39 -0.54
CA VAL A 48 -4.14 -15.15 -1.32
C VAL A 48 -4.32 -13.64 -1.52
N LYS A 49 -4.83 -13.24 -2.69
CA LYS A 49 -5.25 -11.86 -2.96
C LYS A 49 -6.75 -11.86 -3.17
N ASP A 50 -7.44 -10.88 -2.59
CA ASP A 50 -8.87 -10.72 -2.80
C ASP A 50 -9.16 -10.59 -4.29
N PHE A 51 -10.13 -11.38 -4.75
CA PHE A 51 -10.58 -11.34 -6.13
C PHE A 51 -11.34 -10.04 -6.35
N VAL A 52 -10.68 -9.03 -6.93
CA VAL A 52 -11.40 -7.89 -7.48
C VAL A 52 -12.16 -8.41 -8.70
N PRO A 53 -13.51 -8.36 -8.72
CA PRO A 53 -14.28 -8.82 -9.87
C PRO A 53 -13.78 -8.08 -11.11
N ARG A 54 -13.39 -8.84 -12.14
CA ARG A 54 -13.08 -8.24 -13.43
C ARG A 54 -14.33 -7.51 -13.87
N LYS A 55 -14.24 -6.18 -13.96
CA LYS A 55 -15.28 -5.35 -14.54
C LYS A 55 -15.65 -5.95 -15.89
N GLY A 56 -16.91 -6.39 -16.02
CA GLY A 56 -17.39 -6.98 -17.26
C GLY A 56 -17.39 -5.95 -18.39
N PHE A 57 -17.61 -6.40 -19.62
CA PHE A 57 -17.79 -5.49 -20.76
C PHE A 57 -18.88 -4.43 -20.49
N PHE A 58 -19.94 -4.82 -19.79
CA PHE A 58 -21.03 -3.91 -19.38
C PHE A 58 -20.62 -2.90 -18.30
N ASP A 59 -19.68 -3.26 -17.39
CA ASP A 59 -19.13 -2.32 -16.40
C ASP A 59 -18.24 -1.26 -17.05
N LEU A 60 -17.56 -1.60 -18.15
CA LEU A 60 -16.77 -0.65 -18.94
C LEU A 60 -17.66 0.35 -19.67
N LEU A 61 -18.77 -0.10 -20.27
CA LEU A 61 -19.76 0.77 -20.93
C LEU A 61 -20.45 1.69 -19.90
N GLY A 62 -20.92 1.13 -18.79
CA GLY A 62 -21.50 1.91 -17.70
C GLY A 62 -20.51 2.88 -17.06
N GLY A 63 -19.24 2.47 -16.93
CA GLY A 63 -18.13 3.31 -16.45
C GLY A 63 -17.79 4.47 -17.37
N LEU A 64 -17.87 4.28 -18.69
CA LEU A 64 -17.61 5.33 -19.69
C LEU A 64 -18.67 6.45 -19.60
N LEU A 65 -19.96 6.10 -19.48
CA LEU A 65 -21.05 7.06 -19.27
C LEU A 65 -20.94 7.78 -17.91
N ARG A 66 -20.37 7.14 -16.89
CA ARG A 66 -20.13 7.73 -15.56
C ARG A 66 -18.90 8.63 -15.50
N ASN A 67 -17.86 8.35 -16.31
CA ASN A 67 -16.58 9.06 -16.28
C ASN A 67 -16.55 10.36 -17.10
N VAL A 68 -17.49 10.55 -18.04
CA VAL A 68 -17.64 11.84 -18.75
C VAL A 68 -17.92 13.01 -17.79
N GLY A 69 -18.44 12.75 -16.58
CA GLY A 69 -18.65 13.77 -15.54
C GLY A 69 -17.54 13.91 -14.49
N ARG A 70 -16.45 13.13 -14.53
CA ARG A 70 -15.42 13.09 -13.46
C ARG A 70 -13.99 12.95 -13.99
N ALA A 71 -13.69 13.54 -15.14
CA ALA A 71 -12.34 13.53 -15.72
C ALA A 71 -11.45 14.61 -15.07
N SER A 72 -11.01 14.39 -13.83
CA SER A 72 -9.82 15.07 -13.29
C SER A 72 -9.24 14.28 -12.11
N SER A 73 -7.91 14.04 -12.17
CA SER A 73 -7.03 13.39 -11.19
C SER A 73 -6.93 11.84 -11.16
N THR A 74 -6.25 11.28 -12.17
CA THR A 74 -5.49 10.02 -12.02
C THR A 74 -4.01 10.29 -12.30
N GLY A 75 -3.34 10.89 -11.31
CA GLY A 75 -1.90 10.97 -11.19
C GLY A 75 -1.58 10.74 -9.72
N SER A 76 -0.44 10.11 -9.42
CA SER A 76 0.04 9.85 -8.05
C SER A 76 -0.29 11.02 -7.12
N LEU A 77 -1.16 10.79 -6.13
CA LEU A 77 -1.71 11.83 -5.25
C LEU A 77 -0.73 12.26 -4.15
N GLY A 78 0.57 12.14 -4.36
CA GLY A 78 1.57 12.45 -3.33
C GLY A 78 3.02 12.52 -3.82
N PRO A 79 3.91 13.06 -2.98
CA PRO A 79 5.34 13.16 -3.29
C PRO A 79 5.99 11.76 -3.31
N GLU A 80 6.84 11.53 -4.31
CA GLU A 80 7.65 10.31 -4.45
C GLU A 80 9.13 10.68 -4.51
N ILE A 81 9.98 9.85 -3.91
CA ILE A 81 11.44 10.03 -3.98
C ILE A 81 11.90 9.52 -5.34
N LEU A 82 12.26 10.43 -6.25
CA LEU A 82 12.80 10.10 -7.56
C LEU A 82 14.33 10.06 -7.51
N TYR A 83 14.90 9.00 -8.09
CA TYR A 83 16.34 8.92 -8.35
C TYR A 83 16.62 9.51 -9.72
N LEU A 84 17.32 10.65 -9.77
CA LEU A 84 17.79 11.27 -11.01
C LEU A 84 19.26 10.88 -11.22
N TYR A 85 19.59 10.43 -12.44
CA TYR A 85 20.94 10.06 -12.87
C TYR A 85 21.52 11.17 -13.75
#